data_AF-A0A5Q0GUY4-F1
#
_entry.id   AF-A0A5Q0GUY4-F1
#
_cell.length_a   1.000
_cell.length_b   1.000
_cell.length_c   1.000
_cell.angle_alpha   90.00
_cell.angle_beta   90.00
_cell.angle_gamma   90.00
#
_symmetry.space_group_name_H-M   'P 1'
#
loop_
_entity.id
_entity.type
_entity.pdbx_description
1 polymer ?
#
loop_
_entity_poly.entity_id
_entity_poly.type
_entity_poly.pdbx_seq_one_letter_code
_entity_poly.pdbx_strand_id
1 'polypeptide(L)'
;MDWEFDENVIRALRAYVLRVTRALGLSGESSYVQEDTAYLALDGRLPGFPDRDVALLWDAERGWALALESDSSEPPFVVARMRDRVRPEPIAVARWVEGLELMTDKAVAAGDEMLAAS
;
A
#
# COMPACT_ATOMS: atom_id res chain seq x y z
N MET A 1 -29.62 -8.15 -14.61
CA MET A 1 -29.20 -6.74 -14.53
C MET A 1 -28.46 -6.63 -13.21
N ASP A 2 -27.16 -6.93 -13.22
CA ASP A 2 -26.31 -7.02 -12.02
C ASP A 2 -25.38 -5.80 -11.86
N TRP A 3 -25.46 -4.86 -12.81
CA TRP A 3 -24.45 -3.83 -13.02
C TRP A 3 -24.50 -2.73 -11.93
N GLU A 4 -25.67 -2.47 -11.34
CA GLU A 4 -25.82 -1.55 -10.20
C GLU A 4 -25.25 -2.13 -8.89
N PHE A 5 -25.22 -3.47 -8.74
CA PHE A 5 -24.62 -4.10 -7.56
C PHE A 5 -23.10 -3.95 -7.59
N ASP A 6 -22.49 -4.16 -8.75
CA ASP A 6 -21.04 -4.02 -8.94
C ASP A 6 -20.58 -2.57 -8.74
N GLU A 7 -21.31 -1.58 -9.26
CA GLU A 7 -20.97 -0.16 -9.07
C GLU A 7 -21.00 0.28 -7.59
N ASN A 8 -21.99 -0.21 -6.83
CA ASN A 8 -22.09 0.09 -5.40
C ASN A 8 -20.95 -0.57 -4.60
N VAL A 9 -20.56 -1.80 -4.96
CA VAL A 9 -19.42 -2.50 -4.36
C VAL A 9 -18.12 -1.76 -4.67
N ILE A 10 -17.89 -1.37 -5.93
CA ILE A 10 -16.71 -0.61 -6.35
C ILE A 10 -16.65 0.74 -5.64
N ARG A 11 -17.79 1.45 -5.51
CA ARG A 11 -17.86 2.73 -4.78
C ARG A 11 -17.52 2.54 -3.30
N ALA A 12 -18.04 1.51 -2.66
CA ALA A 12 -17.74 1.20 -1.27
C ALA A 12 -16.27 0.84 -1.07
N LEU A 13 -15.69 0.07 -1.99
CA LEU A 13 -14.27 -0.28 -1.98
C LEU A 13 -13.39 0.97 -2.16
N ARG A 14 -13.69 1.83 -3.14
CA ARG A 14 -13.00 3.11 -3.34
C ARG A 14 -13.05 4.00 -2.09
N ALA A 15 -14.22 4.09 -1.46
CA ALA A 15 -14.38 4.87 -0.23
C ALA A 15 -13.57 4.28 0.93
N TYR A 16 -13.50 2.96 1.04
CA TYR A 16 -12.68 2.27 2.02
C TYR A 16 -11.18 2.50 1.77
N VAL A 17 -10.72 2.27 0.53
CA VAL A 17 -9.32 2.47 0.12
C VAL A 17 -8.88 3.91 0.39
N LEU A 18 -9.71 4.90 0.06
CA LEU A 18 -9.42 6.30 0.35
C LEU A 18 -9.22 6.58 1.85
N ARG A 19 -9.97 5.90 2.72
CA ARG A 19 -9.77 6.01 4.18
C ARG A 19 -8.47 5.35 4.62
N VAL A 20 -8.07 4.24 4.00
CA VAL A 20 -6.77 3.58 4.23
C VAL A 20 -5.63 4.49 3.77
N THR A 21 -5.70 5.06 2.58
CA THR A 21 -4.71 6.03 2.06
C THR A 21 -4.51 7.19 3.02
N ARG A 22 -5.61 7.76 3.54
CA ARG A 22 -5.56 8.84 4.53
C ARG A 22 -4.97 8.40 5.86
N ALA A 23 -5.30 7.19 6.32
CA ALA A 23 -4.74 6.64 7.56
C ALA A 23 -3.23 6.38 7.45
N LEU A 24 -2.73 6.07 6.24
CA LEU A 24 -1.31 5.92 5.94
C LEU A 24 -0.59 7.26 5.70
N GLY A 25 -1.31 8.39 5.67
CA GLY A 25 -0.73 9.71 5.42
C GLY A 25 -0.29 9.97 3.98
N LEU A 26 -0.70 9.13 3.02
CA LEU A 26 -0.32 9.24 1.61
C LEU A 26 -1.17 10.31 0.89
N SER A 27 -0.57 11.04 -0.05
CA SER A 27 -1.32 11.87 -1.00
C SER A 27 -2.03 10.98 -2.02
N GLY A 28 -3.33 11.19 -2.23
CA GLY A 28 -4.24 10.25 -2.89
C GLY A 28 -3.98 9.88 -4.36
N GLU A 29 -2.90 10.35 -4.98
CA GLU A 29 -2.53 10.04 -6.36
C GLU A 29 -1.89 8.64 -6.51
N SER A 30 -1.46 8.00 -5.41
CA SER A 30 -0.73 6.72 -5.44
C SER A 30 -1.62 5.49 -5.23
N SER A 31 -2.90 5.55 -5.66
CA SER A 31 -3.86 4.46 -5.44
C SER A 31 -4.66 4.11 -6.69
N TYR A 32 -4.88 2.82 -6.90
CA TYR A 32 -5.68 2.29 -8.01
C TYR A 32 -6.67 1.25 -7.49
N VAL A 33 -7.91 1.30 -7.97
CA VAL A 33 -8.98 0.35 -7.61
C VAL A 33 -9.63 -0.14 -8.90
N GLN A 34 -9.57 -1.45 -9.13
CA GLN A 34 -10.15 -2.09 -10.32
C GLN A 34 -10.97 -3.29 -9.90
N GLU A 35 -12.22 -3.33 -10.37
CA GLU A 35 -13.18 -4.42 -10.13
C GLU A 35 -13.32 -4.72 -8.63
N ASP A 36 -12.61 -5.72 -8.15
CA ASP A 36 -12.61 -6.25 -6.78
C ASP A 36 -11.23 -6.23 -6.10
N THR A 37 -10.28 -5.49 -6.66
CA THR A 37 -8.92 -5.34 -6.13
C THR A 37 -8.54 -3.88 -5.89
N ALA A 38 -7.58 -3.67 -4.99
CA ALA A 38 -6.97 -2.37 -4.78
C ALA A 38 -5.45 -2.47 -4.71
N TYR A 39 -4.82 -1.40 -5.16
CA TYR A 39 -3.39 -1.19 -5.20
C TYR A 39 -3.06 0.15 -4.56
N LEU A 40 -2.07 0.18 -3.68
CA LEU A 40 -1.57 1.40 -3.05
C LEU A 40 -0.05 1.39 -3.08
N ALA A 41 0.58 2.29 -3.82
CA ALA A 41 2.02 2.51 -3.68
C ALA A 41 2.30 3.11 -2.29
N LEU A 42 3.30 2.59 -1.59
CA LEU A 42 3.76 3.14 -0.31
C LEU A 42 5.08 3.88 -0.50
N ASP A 43 5.29 4.91 0.32
CA ASP A 43 6.60 5.58 0.39
C ASP A 43 7.58 4.73 1.21
N GLY A 44 8.65 4.27 0.56
CA GLY A 44 9.76 3.58 1.20
C GLY A 44 9.98 2.15 0.70
N ARG A 45 10.98 1.50 1.29
CA ARG A 45 11.50 0.21 0.83
C ARG A 45 11.75 -0.72 2.01
N LEU A 46 11.73 -2.03 1.78
CA LEU A 46 12.05 -2.99 2.84
C LEU A 46 13.57 -3.03 3.09
N PRO A 47 14.03 -3.18 4.35
CA PRO A 47 15.47 -3.30 4.64
C PRO A 47 16.18 -4.42 3.86
N GLY A 48 15.48 -5.52 3.58
CA GLY A 48 16.00 -6.64 2.78
C GLY A 48 15.94 -6.44 1.26
N PHE A 49 15.25 -5.40 0.79
CA PHE A 49 15.06 -5.06 -0.62
C PHE A 49 15.21 -3.55 -0.84
N PRO A 50 16.41 -2.99 -0.58
CA PRO A 50 16.63 -1.55 -0.58
C PRO A 50 16.52 -0.88 -1.96
N ASP A 51 16.43 -1.65 -3.04
CA ASP A 51 16.31 -1.17 -4.42
C ASP A 51 14.90 -1.39 -5.01
N ARG A 52 13.93 -1.76 -4.17
CA ARG A 52 12.57 -2.10 -4.60
C ARG A 52 11.55 -1.35 -3.76
N ASP A 53 10.71 -0.59 -4.45
CA ASP A 53 9.53 0.03 -3.85
C ASP A 53 8.51 -1.05 -3.46
N VAL A 54 7.60 -0.68 -2.57
CA VAL A 54 6.57 -1.59 -2.06
C VAL A 54 5.19 -1.03 -2.27
N ALA A 55 4.24 -1.93 -2.49
CA ALA A 55 2.84 -1.61 -2.62
C ALA A 55 1.99 -2.48 -1.70
N LEU A 56 0.87 -1.91 -1.26
CA LEU A 56 -0.22 -2.66 -0.69
C LEU A 56 -1.13 -3.18 -1.78
N LEU A 57 -1.46 -4.46 -1.69
CA LEU A 57 -2.45 -5.13 -2.51
C LEU A 57 -3.63 -5.54 -1.63
N TRP A 58 -4.83 -5.39 -2.15
CA TRP A 58 -6.04 -5.89 -1.52
C TRP A 58 -6.87 -6.69 -2.51
N ASP A 59 -7.36 -7.85 -2.06
CA ASP A 59 -8.35 -8.65 -2.78
C ASP A 59 -9.45 -9.12 -1.83
N ALA A 60 -10.63 -9.41 -2.38
CA ALA A 60 -11.82 -9.76 -1.60
C ALA A 60 -11.72 -11.11 -0.88
N GLU A 61 -10.81 -12.00 -1.29
CA GLU A 61 -10.65 -13.33 -0.71
C GLU A 61 -9.67 -13.33 0.48
N ARG A 62 -8.59 -12.55 0.36
CA ARG A 62 -7.39 -12.66 1.21
C ARG A 62 -7.03 -11.36 1.91
N GLY A 63 -7.70 -10.25 1.60
CA GLY A 63 -7.47 -8.95 2.24
C GLY A 63 -6.13 -8.32 1.88
N TRP A 64 -5.56 -7.58 2.83
CA TRP A 64 -4.34 -6.79 2.60
C TRP A 64 -3.05 -7.63 2.59
N ALA A 65 -2.19 -7.32 1.64
CA ALA A 65 -0.84 -7.84 1.53
C ALA A 65 0.14 -6.72 1.18
N LEU A 66 1.39 -6.86 1.62
CA LEU A 66 2.52 -6.05 1.16
C LEU A 66 3.21 -6.84 0.05
N ALA A 67 3.50 -6.18 -1.07
CA ALA A 67 4.26 -6.74 -2.16
C ALA A 67 5.41 -5.81 -2.56
N LEU A 68 6.50 -6.39 -3.07
CA LEU A 68 7.50 -5.64 -3.81
C LEU A 68 6.91 -5.25 -5.16
N GLU A 69 7.07 -3.99 -5.54
CA GLU A 69 6.87 -3.60 -6.94
C GLU A 69 7.94 -4.31 -7.79
N SER A 70 7.50 -4.97 -8.85
CA SER A 70 8.38 -5.55 -9.86
C SER A 70 8.25 -4.74 -11.14
N ASP A 71 9.24 -4.86 -12.03
CA ASP A 71 9.14 -4.31 -13.37
C ASP A 71 7.82 -4.81 -14.00
N SER A 72 7.16 -3.95 -14.79
CA SER A 72 5.76 -4.09 -15.22
C SER A 72 5.38 -5.39 -15.95
N SER A 73 6.35 -6.27 -16.23
CA SER A 73 6.16 -7.59 -16.84
C SER A 73 5.94 -8.73 -15.85
N GLU A 74 6.18 -8.52 -14.56
CA GLU A 74 6.06 -9.59 -13.54
C GLU A 74 4.98 -9.28 -12.50
N PRO A 75 4.26 -10.31 -12.00
CA PRO A 75 3.32 -10.10 -10.91
C PRO A 75 4.06 -9.64 -9.64
N PRO A 76 3.47 -8.73 -8.84
CA PRO A 76 4.09 -8.25 -7.61
C PRO A 76 4.40 -9.41 -6.66
N PHE A 77 5.58 -9.38 -6.05
CA PHE A 77 6.02 -10.43 -5.13
C PHE A 77 5.52 -10.15 -3.72
N VAL A 78 4.54 -10.93 -3.23
CA VAL A 78 3.97 -10.77 -1.88
C VAL A 78 4.98 -11.21 -0.82
N VAL A 79 5.32 -10.28 0.07
CA VAL A 79 6.29 -10.46 1.17
C VAL A 79 5.62 -10.63 2.52
N ALA A 80 4.45 -10.02 2.73
CA ALA A 80 3.71 -10.11 3.98
C ALA A 80 2.21 -10.04 3.73
N ARG A 81 1.42 -10.65 4.61
CA ARG A 81 -0.06 -10.61 4.55
C ARG A 81 -0.64 -10.31 5.92
N MET A 82 -1.56 -9.36 5.98
CA MET A 82 -2.34 -9.07 7.17
C MET A 82 -3.37 -10.19 7.38
N ARG A 83 -3.36 -10.81 8.56
CA ARG A 83 -4.26 -11.93 8.87
C ARG A 83 -5.57 -11.41 9.49
N ASP A 84 -6.52 -12.33 9.67
CA ASP A 84 -7.74 -12.18 10.49
C ASP A 84 -8.91 -11.38 9.90
N ARG A 85 -8.70 -10.42 9.00
CA ARG A 85 -9.82 -9.69 8.35
C ARG A 85 -9.51 -9.30 6.91
N VAL A 86 -10.48 -9.57 6.02
CA VAL A 86 -10.43 -9.08 4.63
C VAL A 86 -10.52 -7.55 4.59
N ARG A 87 -11.46 -6.94 5.32
CA ARG A 87 -11.64 -5.48 5.43
C ARG A 87 -11.47 -5.02 6.89
N PRO A 88 -10.23 -4.88 7.37
CA PRO A 88 -9.95 -4.34 8.70
C PRO A 88 -10.32 -2.85 8.79
N GLU A 89 -10.28 -2.28 10.00
CA GLU A 89 -10.36 -0.82 10.16
C GLU A 89 -9.15 -0.13 9.50
N PRO A 90 -9.30 1.02 8.83
CA PRO A 90 -8.21 1.69 8.14
C PRO A 90 -6.97 1.95 9.01
N ILE A 91 -7.19 2.33 10.28
CA ILE A 91 -6.10 2.57 11.23
C ILE A 91 -5.34 1.28 11.60
N ALA A 92 -5.98 0.12 11.52
CA ALA A 92 -5.32 -1.15 11.77
C ALA A 92 -4.39 -1.52 10.62
N VAL A 93 -4.75 -1.18 9.37
CA VAL A 93 -3.85 -1.32 8.21
C VAL A 93 -2.63 -0.42 8.39
N ALA A 94 -2.82 0.85 8.77
CA ALA A 94 -1.73 1.78 8.98
C ALA A 94 -0.74 1.31 10.05
N ARG A 95 -1.24 0.87 11.22
CA ARG A 95 -0.40 0.30 12.30
C ARG A 95 0.33 -0.96 11.87
N TRP A 96 -0.32 -1.80 11.06
CA TRP A 96 0.33 -3.00 10.52
C TRP A 96 1.49 -2.62 9.60
N VAL A 97 1.33 -1.63 8.73
CA VAL A 97 2.40 -1.11 7.85
C VAL A 97 3.53 -0.47 8.64
N GLU A 98 3.25 0.34 9.65
CA GLU A 98 4.27 0.92 10.53
C GLU A 98 5.15 -0.16 11.18
N GLY A 99 4.54 -1.29 11.58
CA GLY A 99 5.25 -2.43 12.16
C GLY A 99 6.12 -3.23 11.18
N LEU A 100 6.09 -2.91 9.88
CA LEU A 100 6.96 -3.52 8.85
C LEU A 100 8.30 -2.78 8.70
N GLU A 101 8.48 -1.66 9.42
CA GLU A 101 9.75 -0.91 9.50
C GLU A 101 10.32 -0.53 8.12
N LEU A 102 9.45 0.01 7.25
CA LEU A 102 9.86 0.49 5.92
C LEU A 102 10.88 1.63 6.03
N MET A 103 11.92 1.55 5.21
CA MET A 103 12.94 2.57 5.04
C MET A 103 12.42 3.64 4.07
N THR A 104 11.91 4.74 4.58
CA THR A 104 11.47 5.89 3.78
C THR A 104 12.68 6.71 3.27
N ASP A 105 12.64 7.13 2.00
CA ASP A 105 13.72 7.92 1.36
C ASP A 105 14.00 9.27 2.05
N LYS A 106 13.03 9.79 2.80
CA LYS A 106 13.19 11.01 3.61
C LYS A 106 14.34 10.90 4.63
N ALA A 107 14.78 9.70 4.99
CA ALA A 107 15.92 9.48 5.87
C ALA A 107 17.29 9.58 5.16
N VAL A 108 17.36 9.35 3.84
CA VAL A 108 18.62 9.41 3.08
C VAL A 108 19.01 10.85 2.78
N ALA A 109 18.03 11.70 2.43
CA ALA A 109 18.28 13.13 2.15
C ALA A 109 18.78 13.91 3.38
N ALA A 110 18.29 13.58 4.59
CA ALA A 110 18.73 14.24 5.82
C ALA A 110 20.18 13.90 6.23
N GLY A 111 20.71 12.76 5.75
CA GLY A 111 22.12 12.37 5.95
C GLY A 111 23.07 13.06 4.96
N ASP A 112 22.65 13.23 3.71
CA ASP A 112 23.45 13.88 2.66
C ASP A 112 23.52 15.40 2.82
N GLU A 113 22.46 16.08 3.28
CA GLU A 113 22.51 17.53 3.56
C GLU A 113 23.51 17.88 4.70
N MET A 114 23.76 16.96 5.63
CA MET A 114 24.73 17.16 6.72
C MET A 114 26.19 17.03 6.23
N LEU A 115 26.45 16.14 5.26
CA LEU A 115 27.77 15.93 4.67
C LEU A 115 28.14 17.01 3.64
N ALA A 116 27.16 17.57 2.94
CA ALA A 116 27.38 18.67 2.00
C ALA A 116 27.64 20.04 2.67
N ALA A 117 27.42 20.14 3.98
CA ALA A 117 27.62 21.37 4.76
C ALA A 117 28.93 21.40 5.59
N SER A 118 29.85 20.44 5.39
CA SER A 118 31.12 20.32 6.11
C SER A 118 32.35 20.71 5.29
#